data_AF-A0A956ZH70-F1
#
_entry.id   AF-A0A956ZH70-F1
#
_cell.length_a   1.000
_cell.length_b   1.000
_cell.length_c   1.000
_cell.angle_alpha   90.00
_cell.angle_beta   90.00
_cell.angle_gamma   90.00
#
_symmetry.space_group_name_H-M   'P 1'
#
loop_
_entity.id
_entity.type
_entity.pdbx_description
1 polymer ?
#
loop_
_entity_poly.entity_id
_entity_poly.type
_entity_poly.pdbx_seq_one_letter_code
_entity_poly.pdbx_strand_id
1 'polypeptide(L)' 'MATDSHPLPTEDEVLTYFDRCSNWGRWGPGDSAGTINLITPEKREEAARLVTSGRAVSLARQWNTVGGPG' A
#
# COMPACT_ATOMS: atom_id res chain seq x y z
N MET A 1 22.24 -1.35 21.16
CA MET A 1 21.56 -1.07 19.87
C MET A 1 22.59 -1.25 18.78
N ALA A 2 22.51 -2.33 18.00
CA ALA A 2 23.35 -2.47 16.82
C ALA A 2 22.78 -1.54 15.74
N THR A 3 23.57 -0.57 15.30
CA THR A 3 23.31 0.12 14.03
C THR A 3 23.56 -0.91 12.93
N ASP A 4 22.49 -1.43 12.34
CA ASP A 4 22.58 -2.27 11.14
C ASP A 4 23.20 -1.44 10.02
N SER A 5 24.51 -1.59 9.83
CA SER A 5 25.26 -0.99 8.74
C SER A 5 24.96 -1.77 7.47
N HIS A 6 23.79 -1.52 6.87
CA HIS A 6 23.54 -1.96 5.50
C HIS A 6 24.34 -1.05 4.57
N PRO A 7 25.28 -1.57 3.77
CA PRO A 7 25.99 -0.77 2.79
C PRO A 7 24.97 -0.17 1.80
N LEU A 8 25.19 1.09 1.42
CA LEU A 8 24.36 1.72 0.41
C LEU A 8 24.52 0.97 -0.92
N PRO A 9 23.41 0.69 -1.63
CA PRO A 9 23.49 0.04 -2.93
C PRO A 9 24.21 0.92 -3.94
N THR A 10 24.88 0.28 -4.89
CA THR A 10 25.48 0.93 -6.05
C THR A 10 24.40 1.43 -7.02
N GLU A 11 24.77 2.34 -7.91
CA GLU A 11 23.86 2.87 -8.93
C GLU A 11 23.28 1.75 -9.80
N ASP A 12 24.12 0.84 -10.30
CA ASP A 12 23.70 -0.29 -11.12
C ASP A 12 22.68 -1.19 -10.38
N GLU A 13 22.92 -1.46 -9.08
CA GLU A 13 21.98 -2.24 -8.27
C GLU A 13 20.62 -1.54 -8.16
N VAL A 14 20.62 -0.23 -7.90
CA VAL A 14 19.38 0.56 -7.84
C VAL A 14 18.65 0.54 -9.18
N LEU A 15 19.36 0.63 -10.30
CA LEU A 15 18.75 0.55 -11.63
C LEU A 15 18.04 -0.79 -11.84
N THR A 16 18.60 -1.90 -11.35
CA THR A 16 17.92 -3.21 -11.44
C THR A 16 16.61 -3.30 -10.66
N TYR A 17 16.41 -2.46 -9.64
CA TYR A 17 15.19 -2.50 -8.83
C TYR A 17 13.96 -2.03 -9.60
N PHE A 18 14.13 -1.13 -10.57
CA PHE A 18 13.01 -0.67 -11.38
C PHE A 18 12.42 -1.80 -12.23
N ASP A 19 13.26 -2.72 -12.71
CA ASP A 19 12.79 -3.89 -13.43
C ASP A 19 12.26 -4.98 -12.48
N ARG A 20 13.01 -5.27 -11.40
CA ARG A 20 12.72 -6.39 -10.49
C ARG A 20 11.58 -6.13 -9.51
N CYS A 21 11.37 -4.88 -9.14
CA CYS A 21 10.43 -4.47 -8.09
C CYS A 21 9.29 -3.62 -8.67
N SER A 22 8.85 -3.92 -9.89
CA SER A 22 7.71 -3.27 -10.51
C SER A 22 6.55 -4.24 -10.74
N ASN A 23 5.33 -3.67 -10.82
CA ASN A 23 4.15 -4.40 -11.28
C ASN A 23 3.79 -4.02 -12.73
N TRP A 24 4.73 -3.46 -13.50
CA TRP A 24 4.45 -3.00 -14.85
C TRP A 24 4.04 -4.18 -15.75
N GLY A 25 2.96 -4.00 -16.51
CA GLY A 25 2.40 -5.04 -17.38
C GLY A 25 1.70 -6.21 -16.67
N ARG A 26 1.74 -6.29 -15.33
CA ARG A 26 1.15 -7.40 -14.55
C ARG A 26 -0.32 -7.64 -14.86
N TRP A 27 -1.08 -6.58 -15.15
CA TRP A 27 -2.51 -6.63 -15.44
C TRP A 27 -2.86 -6.24 -16.88
N GLY A 28 -1.84 -6.18 -17.75
CA GLY A 28 -1.98 -5.83 -19.16
C GLY A 28 -1.68 -4.35 -19.47
N PRO A 29 -1.44 -4.04 -20.75
CA PRO A 29 -0.95 -2.72 -21.20
C PRO A 29 -1.98 -1.58 -21.05
N GLY A 30 -3.27 -1.91 -20.90
CA GLY A 30 -4.33 -0.93 -20.69
C GLY A 30 -4.76 -0.76 -19.24
N ASP A 31 -4.07 -1.40 -18.28
CA ASP A 31 -4.44 -1.30 -16.87
C ASP A 31 -4.11 0.08 -16.29
N SER A 32 -5.06 0.63 -15.53
CA SER A 32 -4.91 1.87 -14.77
C SER A 32 -5.23 1.71 -13.28
N ALA A 33 -5.68 0.52 -12.85
CA ALA A 33 -6.07 0.25 -11.48
C ALA A 33 -4.88 -0.21 -10.61
N GLY A 34 -3.88 -0.86 -11.19
CA GLY A 34 -2.68 -1.29 -10.50
C GLY A 34 -2.99 -2.27 -9.36
N THR A 35 -2.44 -2.02 -8.18
CA THR A 35 -2.57 -2.91 -7.01
C THR A 35 -4.02 -3.08 -6.52
N ILE A 36 -4.94 -2.19 -6.91
CA ILE A 36 -6.38 -2.35 -6.64
C ILE A 36 -6.93 -3.65 -7.27
N ASN A 37 -6.32 -4.14 -8.35
CA ASN A 37 -6.66 -5.42 -8.96
C ASN A 37 -6.47 -6.62 -8.01
N LEU A 38 -5.74 -6.45 -6.90
CA LEU A 38 -5.61 -7.48 -5.86
C LEU A 38 -6.85 -7.59 -4.95
N ILE A 39 -7.77 -6.61 -5.00
CA ILE A 39 -9.03 -6.62 -4.24
C ILE A 39 -10.08 -7.41 -5.04
N THR A 40 -9.93 -8.73 -5.07
CA THR A 40 -10.83 -9.64 -5.80
C THR A 40 -12.15 -9.86 -5.04
N PRO A 41 -13.20 -10.37 -5.70
CA PRO A 41 -14.44 -10.80 -5.03
C PRO A 41 -14.18 -11.78 -3.88
N GLU A 42 -13.31 -12.76 -4.07
CA GLU A 42 -12.97 -13.78 -3.08
C GLU A 42 -12.29 -13.15 -1.86
N LYS A 43 -11.38 -12.19 -2.08
CA LYS A 43 -10.75 -11.43 -0.98
C LYS A 43 -11.75 -10.58 -0.20
N ARG A 44 -12.77 -10.03 -0.87
CA ARG A 44 -13.87 -9.30 -0.20
C ARG A 44 -14.69 -10.23 0.68
N GLU A 45 -15.01 -11.43 0.21
CA GLU A 45 -15.71 -12.43 1.02
C GLU A 45 -14.88 -12.91 2.22
N GLU A 46 -13.59 -13.19 2.00
CA GLU A 46 -12.66 -13.53 3.08
C GLU A 46 -12.63 -12.45 4.17
N ALA A 47 -12.52 -11.17 3.76
CA ALA A 47 -12.52 -10.05 4.69
C ALA A 47 -13.85 -9.92 5.45
N ALA A 48 -14.99 -10.12 4.78
CA ALA A 48 -16.31 -10.07 5.42
C ALA A 48 -16.47 -11.13 6.51
N ARG A 49 -15.91 -12.33 6.30
CA ARG A 49 -15.92 -13.43 7.30
C ARG A 49 -15.13 -13.12 8.57
N LEU A 50 -14.26 -12.11 8.58
CA LEU A 50 -13.51 -11.71 9.77
C LEU A 50 -14.34 -10.91 10.79
N VAL A 51 -15.52 -10.42 10.41
CA VAL A 51 -16.40 -9.67 11.31
C VAL A 51 -17.03 -10.61 12.34
N THR A 52 -16.77 -10.36 13.63
CA THR A 52 -17.32 -11.16 14.74
C THR A 52 -18.35 -10.40 15.58
N SER A 53 -18.12 -9.11 15.85
CA SER A 53 -18.97 -8.29 16.74
C SER A 53 -19.80 -7.23 16.03
N GLY A 54 -19.49 -6.91 14.78
CA GLY A 54 -20.15 -5.83 14.03
C GLY A 54 -19.82 -4.41 14.52
N ARG A 55 -18.95 -4.25 15.53
CA ARG A 55 -18.54 -2.92 16.02
C ARG A 55 -17.67 -2.20 14.99
N ALA A 56 -18.15 -1.06 14.49
CA ALA A 56 -17.38 -0.18 13.60
C ALA A 56 -16.48 0.78 14.40
N VAL A 57 -15.25 1.00 13.93
CA VAL A 57 -14.31 1.99 14.47
C VAL A 57 -13.80 2.84 13.32
N SER A 58 -13.89 4.17 13.45
CA SER A 58 -13.38 5.09 12.44
C SER A 58 -11.85 5.15 12.49
N LEU A 59 -11.20 4.97 11.33
CA LEU A 59 -9.74 5.17 11.15
C LEU A 59 -9.42 6.54 10.52
N ALA A 60 -10.43 7.36 10.28
CA ALA A 60 -10.22 8.70 9.75
C ALA A 60 -9.57 9.60 10.80
N ARG A 61 -8.60 10.41 10.38
CA ARG A 61 -8.14 11.52 11.21
C ARG A 61 -9.25 12.55 11.33
N GLN A 62 -9.50 13.01 12.55
CA GLN A 62 -10.41 14.13 12.79
C GLN A 62 -9.91 15.35 12.00
N TRP A 63 -10.80 15.93 11.19
CA TRP A 63 -10.48 17.15 10.46
C TRP A 63 -10.54 18.32 11.44
N ASN A 64 -9.47 19.09 11.56
CA ASN A 64 -9.51 20.30 12.37
C ASN A 64 -10.28 21.37 11.58
N THR A 65 -11.45 21.75 12.06
CA THR A 65 -12.31 22.78 11.46
C THR A 65 -12.14 24.15 12.13
N VAL A 66 -11.30 24.24 13.17
CA VAL A 66 -10.96 25.51 13.81
C VAL A 66 -9.72 26.08 13.12
N GLY A 67 -9.84 27.30 12.58
CA GLY A 67 -8.71 28.02 12.00
C GLY A 67 -7.63 28.30 13.04
N GLY A 68 -6.36 28.12 12.67
CA GLY A 68 -5.24 28.68 13.44
C GLY A 68 -5.29 30.21 13.41
N PRO A 69 -4.52 30.92 14.26
CA PRO A 69 -4.33 32.35 14.07
C PRO A 69 -3.85 32.58 12.63
N GLY A 70 -4.51 33.51 11.93
CA GLY A 70 -4.39 33.71 10.48
C GLY A 70 -2.99 33.92 9.95
#